data_AF-A0A956IAV3-F1
#
_entry.id   AF-A0A956IAV3-F1
#
_cell.length_a   1.000
_cell.length_b   1.000
_cell.length_c   1.000
_cell.angle_alpha   90.00
_cell.angle_beta   90.00
_cell.angle_gamma   90.00
#
_symmetry.space_group_name_H-M   'P 1'
#
loop_
_entity.id
_entity.type
_entity.pdbx_description
1 polymer ?
#
loop_
_entity_poly.entity_id
_entity_poly.type
_entity_poly.pdbx_seq_one_letter_code
_entity_poly.pdbx_strand_id
1 'polypeptide(L)'
;MSNPFERYGLDPFDGPAAITERMRELAEDAESEEERAEIRQAWEALTLHPRRRLELALEAHPDSRPALGRSPRPRRRGRSADALGLADLTALPSVAGALGESTLPDVSLDEDPVLIDVAKKGARG
;
A
#
# COMPACT_ATOMS: atom_id res chain seq x y z
N MET A 1 3.85 12.01 -12.83
CA MET A 1 4.83 12.70 -11.99
C MET A 1 5.25 11.73 -10.90
N SER A 2 6.55 11.53 -10.70
CA SER A 2 7.04 10.65 -9.62
C SER A 2 6.76 11.31 -8.26
N ASN A 3 6.37 10.50 -7.27
CA ASN A 3 6.08 10.96 -5.93
C ASN A 3 7.36 11.53 -5.27
N PRO A 4 7.35 12.75 -4.72
CA PRO A 4 8.52 13.34 -4.06
C PRO A 4 9.12 12.48 -2.94
N PHE A 5 8.29 11.73 -2.20
CA PHE A 5 8.79 10.84 -1.15
C PHE A 5 9.67 9.73 -1.71
N GLU A 6 9.25 9.12 -2.81
CA GLU A 6 10.01 8.06 -3.47
C GLU A 6 11.23 8.61 -4.21
N ARG A 7 11.05 9.73 -4.92
CA ARG A 7 12.12 10.34 -5.72
C ARG A 7 13.33 10.74 -4.88
N TYR A 8 13.08 11.28 -3.68
CA TYR A 8 14.12 11.81 -2.80
C TYR A 8 14.40 10.93 -1.57
N GLY A 9 13.78 9.74 -1.51
CA GLY A 9 13.95 8.79 -0.40
C GLY A 9 13.55 9.37 0.96
N LEU A 10 12.48 10.17 1.00
CA LEU A 10 11.96 10.74 2.23
C LEU A 10 10.99 9.79 2.92
N ASP A 11 10.96 9.82 4.26
CA ASP A 11 9.97 9.10 5.04
C ASP A 11 8.61 9.84 4.99
N PRO A 12 7.51 9.18 4.56
CA PRO A 12 6.16 9.75 4.62
C PRO A 12 5.70 10.14 6.03
N PHE A 13 6.29 9.53 7.07
CA PHE A 13 5.99 9.81 8.47
C PHE A 13 6.77 11.01 9.04
N ASP A 14 7.73 11.55 8.29
CA ASP A 14 8.53 12.69 8.74
C ASP A 14 7.71 13.98 8.85
N GLY A 15 8.04 14.76 9.88
CA GLY A 15 7.49 16.09 10.09
C GLY A 15 8.08 17.13 9.12
N PRO A 16 7.44 18.31 8.98
CA PRO A 16 7.93 19.38 8.09
C PRO A 16 9.37 19.83 8.34
N ALA A 17 9.83 19.80 9.60
CA ALA A 17 11.19 20.15 9.96
C ALA A 17 12.22 19.15 9.42
N ALA A 18 11.96 17.85 9.59
CA ALA A 18 12.82 16.79 9.07
C ALA A 18 12.86 16.82 7.54
N ILE A 19 11.71 17.00 6.88
CA ILE A 19 11.62 17.16 5.42
C ILE A 19 12.44 18.37 4.94
N THR A 20 12.39 19.49 5.66
CA THR A 20 13.15 20.70 5.29
C THR A 20 14.66 20.48 5.41
N GLU A 21 15.11 19.79 6.46
CA GLU A 21 16.53 19.48 6.63
C GLU A 21 17.04 18.59 5.49
N ARG A 22 16.31 17.50 5.19
CA ARG A 22 16.67 16.58 4.10
C ARG A 22 16.65 17.25 2.72
N MET A 23 15.67 18.13 2.48
CA MET A 23 15.61 18.90 1.23
C MET A 23 16.72 19.95 1.12
N ARG A 24 17.20 20.50 2.24
CA ARG A 24 18.38 21.39 2.25
C ARG A 24 19.63 20.62 1.85
N GLU A 25 19.87 19.45 2.46
CA GLU A 25 21.01 18.58 2.12
C GLU A 25 21.00 18.24 0.62
N LEU A 26 19.85 17.82 0.08
CA LEU A 26 19.70 17.53 -1.35
C LEU A 26 19.95 18.76 -2.24
N ALA A 27 19.50 19.94 -1.83
CA ALA A 27 19.73 21.17 -2.58
C ALA A 27 21.21 21.60 -2.53
N GLU A 28 21.93 21.30 -1.47
CA GLU A 28 23.38 21.54 -1.36
C GLU A 28 24.16 20.62 -2.30
N ASP A 29 23.78 19.35 -2.36
CA ASP A 29 24.38 18.31 -3.21
C ASP A 29 24.02 18.43 -4.71
N ALA A 30 23.00 19.23 -5.06
CA ALA A 30 22.54 19.37 -6.44
C ALA A 30 23.59 20.03 -7.36
N GLU A 31 23.83 19.38 -8.50
CA GLU A 31 24.87 19.77 -9.47
C GLU A 31 24.41 20.86 -10.46
N SER A 32 23.09 21.08 -10.57
CA SER A 32 22.49 22.02 -11.52
C SER A 32 21.45 22.93 -10.87
N GLU A 33 21.25 24.11 -11.47
CA GLU A 33 20.20 25.05 -11.02
C GLU A 33 18.79 24.49 -11.29
N GLU A 34 18.63 23.69 -12.35
CA GLU A 34 17.37 23.02 -12.70
C GLU A 34 16.99 22.00 -11.62
N GLU A 35 17.94 21.18 -11.16
CA GLU A 35 17.72 20.25 -10.06
C GLU A 35 17.40 20.97 -8.74
N ARG A 36 18.10 22.08 -8.44
CA ARG A 36 17.78 22.93 -7.28
C ARG A 36 16.36 23.49 -7.35
N ALA A 37 15.89 23.88 -8.54
CA ALA A 37 14.53 24.35 -8.74
C ALA A 37 13.49 23.24 -8.53
N GLU A 38 13.76 22.01 -9.00
CA GLU A 38 12.89 20.86 -8.76
C GLU A 38 12.81 20.46 -7.29
N ILE A 39 13.94 20.50 -6.58
CA ILE A 39 14.00 20.24 -5.13
C ILE A 39 13.20 21.31 -4.38
N ARG A 40 13.34 22.60 -4.75
CA ARG A 40 12.57 23.69 -4.16
C ARG A 40 11.07 23.51 -4.37
N GLN A 41 10.65 23.15 -5.59
CA GLN A 41 9.24 22.91 -5.88
C GLN A 41 8.67 21.73 -5.08
N ALA A 42 9.45 20.64 -4.93
CA ALA A 42 9.07 19.50 -4.12
C ALA A 42 8.96 19.88 -2.63
N TRP A 43 9.92 20.64 -2.11
CA TRP A 43 9.89 21.15 -0.74
C TRP A 43 8.65 22.01 -0.47
N GLU A 44 8.31 22.93 -1.37
CA GLU A 44 7.09 23.76 -1.25
C GLU A 44 5.84 22.89 -1.19
N ALA A 45 5.73 21.89 -2.09
CA ALA A 45 4.58 20.99 -2.12
C ALA A 45 4.40 20.18 -0.82
N LEU A 46 5.50 19.77 -0.17
CA LEU A 46 5.47 18.95 1.04
C LEU A 46 5.33 19.77 2.34
N THR A 47 5.84 21.00 2.37
CA THR A 47 5.89 21.80 3.60
C THR A 47 4.79 22.86 3.68
N LEU A 48 4.40 23.50 2.57
CA LEU A 48 3.39 24.57 2.55
C LEU A 48 1.96 24.06 2.41
N HIS A 49 1.77 22.81 1.96
CA HIS A 49 0.44 22.26 1.70
C HIS A 49 0.21 20.95 2.47
N PRO A 50 -0.21 21.02 3.76
CA PRO A 50 -0.35 19.84 4.62
C PRO A 50 -1.25 18.75 4.03
N ARG A 51 -2.37 19.13 3.40
CA ARG A 51 -3.28 18.18 2.76
C ARG A 51 -2.62 17.45 1.59
N ARG A 52 -1.87 18.19 0.76
CA ARG A 52 -1.15 17.62 -0.38
C ARG A 52 0.00 16.72 0.06
N ARG A 53 0.68 17.07 1.17
CA ARG A 53 1.67 16.18 1.80
C ARG A 53 1.04 14.84 2.19
N LEU A 54 -0.14 14.86 2.82
CA LEU A 54 -0.84 13.62 3.21
C LEU A 54 -1.27 12.80 2.01
N GLU A 55 -1.83 13.44 0.97
CA GLU A 55 -2.18 12.76 -0.30
C GLU A 55 -0.94 12.06 -0.90
N LEU A 56 0.19 12.77 -0.98
CA LEU A 56 1.46 12.21 -1.48
C LEU A 56 2.03 11.13 -0.54
N ALA A 57 1.89 11.27 0.78
CA ALA A 57 2.37 10.28 1.74
C ALA A 57 1.58 8.96 1.65
N LEU A 58 0.28 9.03 1.35
CA LEU A 58 -0.56 7.85 1.13
C LEU A 58 -0.29 7.19 -0.22
N GLU A 59 0.02 7.99 -1.24
CA GLU A 59 0.42 7.48 -2.55
C GLU A 59 1.82 6.87 -2.52
N ALA A 60 2.70 7.36 -1.65
CA ALA A 60 4.02 6.77 -1.49
C ALA A 60 3.84 5.33 -1.04
N HIS A 61 4.51 4.39 -1.69
CA HIS A 61 4.55 3.02 -1.24
C HIS A 61 5.76 2.88 -0.32
N PRO A 62 5.61 3.07 1.02
CA PRO A 62 6.72 2.80 1.90
C PRO A 62 7.08 1.33 1.73
N ASP A 63 8.32 1.05 1.37
CA ASP A 63 8.85 -0.30 1.19
C ASP A 63 9.05 -0.96 2.57
N SER A 64 8.01 -0.93 3.42
CA SER A 64 7.95 -1.53 4.75
C SER A 64 7.78 -3.04 4.69
N ARG A 65 7.66 -3.62 3.49
CA ARG A 65 7.56 -5.06 3.33
C ARG A 65 8.96 -5.63 3.56
N PRO A 66 9.17 -6.48 4.58
CA PRO A 66 10.40 -7.26 4.61
C PRO A 66 10.52 -7.97 3.26
N ALA A 67 11.72 -7.97 2.68
CA ALA A 67 11.99 -8.68 1.44
C ALA A 67 11.28 -10.04 1.53
N LEU A 68 10.30 -10.27 0.64
CA LEU A 68 9.57 -11.53 0.62
C LEU A 68 10.65 -12.60 0.51
N GLY A 69 10.88 -13.33 1.60
CA GLY A 69 11.88 -14.37 1.64
C GLY A 69 11.67 -15.30 0.46
N ARG A 70 12.73 -16.01 0.04
CA ARG A 70 12.66 -16.94 -1.09
C ARG A 70 11.37 -17.75 -1.01
N SER A 71 10.49 -17.64 -2.01
CA SER A 71 9.24 -18.39 -2.04
C SER A 71 9.53 -19.84 -1.68
N PRO A 72 8.79 -20.44 -0.72
CA PRO A 72 9.02 -21.82 -0.33
C PRO A 72 8.98 -22.65 -1.61
N ARG A 73 10.08 -23.37 -1.89
CA ARG A 73 10.12 -24.25 -3.06
C ARG A 73 8.91 -25.18 -2.93
N PRO A 74 8.06 -25.31 -3.96
CA PRO A 74 6.96 -26.26 -3.90
C PRO A 74 7.56 -27.62 -3.57
N ARG A 75 7.18 -28.20 -2.42
CA ARG A 75 7.54 -29.58 -2.12
C ARG A 75 7.06 -30.38 -3.32
N ARG A 76 7.97 -31.11 -4.00
CA ARG A 76 7.54 -32.15 -4.94
C ARG A 76 6.51 -32.97 -4.18
N ARG A 77 5.27 -33.04 -4.67
CA ARG A 77 4.26 -33.93 -4.12
C ARG A 77 4.85 -35.34 -4.19
N GLY A 78 5.44 -35.80 -3.10
CA GLY A 78 5.65 -37.22 -2.92
C GLY A 78 4.26 -37.83 -2.93
N ARG A 79 4.06 -38.89 -3.72
CA ARG A 79 2.89 -39.74 -3.54
C ARG A 79 2.92 -40.18 -2.08
N SER A 80 1.95 -39.77 -1.27
CA SER A 80 1.82 -40.33 0.08
C SER A 80 1.71 -41.84 -0.08
N ALA A 81 2.56 -42.59 0.64
CA ALA A 81 2.48 -44.04 0.65
C ALA A 81 1.13 -44.50 1.23
N ASP A 82 0.58 -43.68 2.13
CA ASP A 82 -0.80 -43.80 2.59
C ASP A 82 -1.73 -43.29 1.49
N ALA A 83 -2.34 -44.26 0.80
CA ALA A 83 -3.53 -44.01 0.03
C ALA A 83 -4.63 -43.58 1.03
N LEU A 84 -5.07 -42.33 0.94
CA LEU A 84 -6.22 -41.85 1.69
C LEU A 84 -7.37 -42.83 1.48
N GLY A 85 -7.81 -43.48 2.56
CA GLY A 85 -8.99 -44.33 2.55
C GLY A 85 -10.25 -43.45 2.55
N LEU A 86 -11.40 -44.06 2.25
CA LEU A 86 -12.69 -43.35 2.31
C LEU A 86 -12.96 -42.77 3.72
N ALA A 87 -12.41 -43.41 4.76
CA ALA A 87 -12.49 -42.98 6.15
C ALA A 87 -11.65 -41.72 6.44
N ASP A 88 -10.61 -41.43 5.65
CA ASP A 88 -9.77 -40.24 5.82
C ASP A 88 -10.38 -39.01 5.14
N LEU A 89 -11.36 -39.22 4.27
CA LEU A 89 -12.17 -38.18 3.62
C LEU A 89 -13.36 -37.77 4.51
N THR A 90 -13.20 -37.78 5.83
CA THR A 90 -14.24 -37.20 6.70
C THR A 90 -14.47 -35.76 6.25
N ALA A 91 -15.72 -35.45 5.90
CA ALA A 91 -16.11 -34.09 5.57
C ALA A 91 -15.75 -33.20 6.76
N LEU A 92 -14.73 -32.37 6.60
CA LEU A 92 -14.47 -31.31 7.55
C LEU A 92 -15.72 -30.43 7.60
N PRO A 93 -16.09 -29.90 8.79
CA PRO A 93 -17.18 -28.94 8.87
C PRO A 93 -16.90 -27.81 7.88
N SER A 94 -17.94 -27.41 7.14
CA SER A 94 -17.85 -26.24 6.26
C SER A 94 -17.28 -25.06 7.05
N VAL A 95 -16.39 -24.28 6.44
CA VAL A 95 -15.83 -23.07 7.06
C VAL A 95 -16.95 -22.14 7.55
N ALA A 96 -18.07 -22.05 6.81
CA ALA A 96 -19.26 -21.31 7.23
C ALA A 96 -19.90 -21.90 8.50
N GLY A 97 -19.90 -23.22 8.66
CA GLY A 97 -20.37 -23.88 9.88
C GLY A 97 -19.40 -23.71 11.06
N ALA A 98 -18.09 -23.67 10.80
CA ALA A 98 -17.06 -23.50 11.83
C ALA A 98 -16.96 -22.05 12.34
N LEU A 99 -17.21 -21.08 11.46
CA LEU A 99 -17.24 -19.65 11.80
C LEU A 99 -18.60 -19.22 12.40
N GLY A 100 -19.59 -20.12 12.41
CA GLY A 100 -20.97 -19.79 12.73
C GLY A 100 -21.64 -19.01 11.59
N GLU A 101 -22.97 -19.00 11.59
CA GLU A 101 -23.78 -18.27 10.62
C GLU A 101 -23.63 -16.76 10.88
N SER A 102 -22.51 -16.18 10.47
CA SER A 102 -22.38 -14.74 10.39
C SER A 102 -23.23 -14.30 9.20
N THR A 103 -24.49 -13.95 9.48
CA THR A 103 -25.34 -13.20 8.57
C THR A 103 -24.63 -11.89 8.29
N LEU A 104 -23.84 -11.86 7.23
CA LEU A 104 -23.42 -10.59 6.66
C LEU A 104 -24.70 -9.92 6.17
N PRO A 105 -24.95 -8.66 6.55
CA PRO A 105 -26.07 -7.94 5.99
C PRO A 105 -25.94 -7.96 4.46
N ASP A 106 -27.02 -8.33 3.78
CA ASP A 106 -27.14 -8.21 2.33
C ASP A 106 -27.29 -6.72 2.02
N VAL A 107 -26.17 -5.99 2.09
CA VAL A 107 -26.10 -4.57 1.78
C VAL A 107 -25.90 -4.47 0.28
N SER A 108 -26.83 -3.78 -0.39
CA SER A 108 -26.68 -3.51 -1.81
C SER A 108 -25.36 -2.77 -2.04
N LEU A 109 -24.63 -3.15 -3.09
CA LEU A 109 -23.38 -2.46 -3.47
C LEU A 109 -23.62 -0.97 -3.77
N ASP A 110 -24.85 -0.60 -4.14
CA ASP A 110 -25.29 0.79 -4.35
C ASP A 110 -25.44 1.59 -3.04
N GLU A 111 -25.49 0.92 -1.89
CA GLU A 111 -25.62 1.51 -0.56
C GLU A 111 -24.30 1.49 0.23
N ASP A 112 -23.25 0.87 -0.32
CA ASP A 112 -21.94 0.82 0.32
C ASP A 112 -21.26 2.21 0.25
N PRO A 113 -21.07 2.91 1.38
CA PRO A 113 -20.47 4.23 1.40
C PRO A 113 -19.04 4.25 0.83
N VAL A 114 -18.33 3.12 0.85
CA VAL A 114 -16.98 2.99 0.28
C VAL A 114 -17.05 2.96 -1.25
N LEU A 115 -18.07 2.32 -1.82
CA LEU A 115 -18.23 2.18 -3.29
C LEU A 115 -18.89 3.42 -3.92
N ILE A 116 -19.82 4.07 -3.21
CA ILE A 116 -20.51 5.28 -3.68
C ILE A 116 -19.51 6.43 -3.95
N ASP A 117 -18.50 6.59 -3.09
CA ASP A 117 -17.48 7.64 -3.24
C ASP A 117 -16.54 7.40 -4.42
N VAL A 118 -16.28 6.13 -4.76
CA VAL A 118 -15.48 5.75 -5.94
C VAL A 118 -16.25 6.03 -7.24
N ALA A 119 -17.55 5.70 -7.27
CA ALA A 119 -18.40 5.92 -8.45
C ALA A 119 -18.60 7.41 -8.79
N LYS A 120 -18.75 8.28 -7.78
CA LYS A 120 -18.86 9.74 -7.99
C LYS A 120 -17.58 10.38 -8.54
N LYS A 121 -16.41 9.78 -8.31
CA LYS A 121 -15.13 10.31 -8.76
C LYS A 121 -14.83 10.03 -10.24
N GLY A 122 -15.54 9.07 -10.86
CA GLY A 122 -15.42 8.75 -12.30
C GLY A 122 -16.33 9.54 -13.24
N ALA A 123 -17.35 10.25 -12.72
CA ALA A 123 -18.37 10.93 -13.54
C ALA A 123 -18.14 12.45 -13.71
N ARG A 124 -17.01 12.98 -13.24
CA ARG A 124 -16.54 14.35 -13.56
C ARG A 124 -15.31 14.25 -14.46
N GLY A 125 -15.54 13.81 -15.69
CA GLY A 125 -14.64 14.00 -16.84
C GLY A 125 -15.23 15.04 -17.76
#